data_AF-A0A925MKK6-F1
#
_entry.id   AF-A0A925MKK6-F1
#
_cell.length_a   1.000
_cell.length_b   1.000
_cell.length_c   1.000
_cell.angle_alpha   90.00
_cell.angle_beta   90.00
_cell.angle_gamma   90.00
#
_symmetry.space_group_name_H-M   'P 1'
#
loop_
_entity.id
_entity.type
_entity.pdbx_description
1 polymer ?
#
loop_
_entity_poly.entity_id
_entity_poly.type
_entity_poly.pdbx_seq_one_letter_code
_entity_poly.pdbx_strand_id
1 'polypeptide(L)'
;MAYVPEDTKWFVADLVEEIRVEGHRRNIVHINTVLIRATTPEEAYARAVERGKASNQSYTNSKGETVSIRFRGLRHLDVIFDALEDGCEISFREKLGVSEAAIEKLILPKEELEAFLPIRDRPGRPDYSSGEVMAELLREFTTPPPEA
;
A
#
# COMPACT_ATOMS: atom_id res chain seq x y z
N MET A 1 -14.65 -19.52 -11.23
CA MET A 1 -14.46 -18.22 -11.91
C MET A 1 -15.15 -17.17 -11.06
N ALA A 2 -14.49 -16.06 -10.75
CA ALA A 2 -15.16 -14.94 -10.12
C ALA A 2 -16.22 -14.41 -11.10
N TYR A 3 -17.46 -14.28 -10.64
CA TYR A 3 -18.51 -13.60 -11.40
C TYR A 3 -18.14 -12.12 -11.50
N VAL A 4 -18.31 -11.50 -12.67
CA VAL A 4 -18.08 -10.05 -12.87
C VAL A 4 -19.39 -9.46 -13.38
N PRO A 5 -20.07 -8.60 -12.58
CA PRO A 5 -21.30 -7.92 -13.01
C PRO A 5 -21.08 -7.08 -14.26
N GLU A 6 -22.07 -7.00 -15.15
CA GLU A 6 -21.99 -6.20 -16.38
C GLU A 6 -21.85 -4.69 -16.13
N ASP A 7 -22.28 -4.22 -14.95
CA ASP A 7 -22.19 -2.82 -14.52
C ASP A 7 -21.00 -2.54 -13.58
N THR A 8 -20.06 -3.48 -13.48
CA THR A 8 -18.82 -3.33 -12.71
C THR A 8 -18.07 -2.06 -13.10
N LYS A 9 -17.66 -1.28 -12.09
CA LYS A 9 -16.89 -0.05 -12.28
C LYS A 9 -15.55 -0.06 -11.54
N TRP A 10 -15.40 -0.92 -10.55
CA TRP A 10 -14.29 -0.86 -9.61
C TRP A 10 -13.72 -2.24 -9.32
N PHE A 11 -12.41 -2.27 -9.25
CA PHE A 11 -11.61 -3.41 -8.86
C PHE A 11 -10.66 -2.96 -7.74
N VAL A 12 -10.22 -3.89 -6.91
CA VAL A 12 -9.16 -3.70 -5.92
C VAL A 12 -7.91 -4.46 -6.38
N ALA A 13 -6.73 -3.87 -6.22
CA ALA A 13 -5.47 -4.51 -6.59
C ALA A 13 -4.40 -4.31 -5.50
N ASP A 14 -3.60 -5.34 -5.24
CA ASP A 14 -2.41 -5.26 -4.40
C ASP A 14 -1.16 -5.18 -5.29
N LEU A 15 -0.52 -4.01 -5.32
CA LEU A 15 0.71 -3.75 -6.05
C LEU A 15 1.91 -4.08 -5.17
N VAL A 16 2.82 -4.92 -5.67
CA VAL A 16 4.05 -5.27 -4.95
C VAL A 16 5.20 -4.40 -5.44
N GLU A 17 5.80 -3.64 -4.52
CA GLU A 17 6.94 -2.77 -4.78
C GLU A 17 8.12 -3.17 -3.91
N GLU A 18 9.28 -3.34 -4.53
CA GLU A 18 10.54 -3.55 -3.84
C GLU A 18 11.29 -2.23 -3.71
N ILE A 19 11.72 -1.93 -2.49
CA ILE A 19 12.52 -0.75 -2.17
C ILE A 19 13.90 -1.22 -1.72
N ARG A 20 14.94 -0.69 -2.36
CA ARG A 20 16.34 -0.95 -2.01
C ARG A 20 17.07 0.35 -1.77
N VAL A 21 17.86 0.37 -0.70
CA VAL A 21 18.83 1.42 -0.41
C VAL A 21 20.22 0.90 -0.76
N GLU A 22 20.97 1.66 -1.54
CA GLU A 22 22.33 1.31 -1.94
C GLU A 22 23.22 1.01 -0.72
N GLY A 23 24.06 -0.03 -0.82
CA GLY A 23 24.90 -0.49 0.29
C GLY A 23 24.20 -1.34 1.35
N HIS A 24 22.85 -1.41 1.36
CA HIS A 24 22.10 -2.24 2.29
C HIS A 24 21.75 -3.61 1.68
N ARG A 25 21.99 -4.68 2.43
CA ARG A 25 21.70 -6.06 1.97
C ARG A 25 20.21 -6.41 1.97
N ARG A 26 19.40 -5.74 2.79
CA ARG A 26 17.97 -6.04 2.95
C ARG A 26 17.15 -5.04 2.17
N ASN A 27 16.17 -5.54 1.41
CA ASN A 27 15.13 -4.73 0.80
C ASN A 27 13.96 -4.53 1.77
N ILE A 28 13.09 -3.59 1.43
CA ILE A 28 11.75 -3.44 1.98
C ILE A 28 10.76 -3.80 0.87
N VAL A 29 9.65 -4.43 1.21
CA VAL A 29 8.56 -4.71 0.27
C VAL A 29 7.32 -3.97 0.74
N HIS A 30 6.76 -3.14 -0.13
CA HIS A 30 5.44 -2.56 0.05
C HIS A 30 4.42 -3.38 -0.73
N ILE A 31 3.26 -3.58 -0.11
CA ILE A 31 2.08 -4.17 -0.75
C ILE A 31 1.01 -3.09 -0.66
N ASN A 32 0.80 -2.38 -1.76
CA ASN A 32 -0.09 -1.23 -1.83
C ASN A 32 -1.45 -1.70 -2.36
N THR A 33 -2.48 -1.66 -1.52
CA THR A 33 -3.87 -1.92 -1.94
C THR A 33 -4.47 -0.65 -2.54
N VAL A 34 -4.96 -0.73 -3.78
CA VAL A 34 -5.49 0.43 -4.53
C VAL A 34 -6.79 0.10 -5.25
N LEU A 35 -7.61 1.14 -5.45
CA LEU A 35 -8.79 1.07 -6.31
C LEU A 35 -8.41 1.28 -7.78
N ILE A 36 -8.99 0.45 -8.65
CA ILE A 36 -8.83 0.50 -10.09
C ILE A 36 -10.21 0.65 -10.74
N ARG A 37 -10.41 1.76 -11.43
CA ARG A 37 -11.62 1.94 -12.24
C ARG A 37 -11.46 1.18 -13.56
N ALA A 38 -12.34 0.23 -13.82
CA ALA A 38 -12.36 -0.57 -15.04
C ALA A 38 -13.72 -1.26 -15.20
N THR A 39 -14.00 -1.71 -16.42
CA THR A 39 -15.24 -2.44 -16.78
C THR A 39 -15.01 -3.92 -17.01
N THR A 40 -13.76 -4.35 -17.18
CA THR A 40 -13.38 -5.77 -17.34
C THR A 40 -12.14 -6.11 -16.51
N PRO A 41 -11.93 -7.39 -16.15
CA PRO A 41 -10.72 -7.83 -15.47
C PRO A 41 -9.43 -7.52 -16.23
N GLU A 42 -9.43 -7.64 -17.56
CA GLU A 42 -8.27 -7.34 -18.40
C GLU A 42 -7.92 -5.86 -18.39
N GLU A 43 -8.93 -4.98 -18.45
CA GLU A 43 -8.74 -3.54 -18.32
C GLU A 43 -8.20 -3.20 -16.91
N ALA A 44 -8.77 -3.80 -15.88
CA ALA A 44 -8.34 -3.61 -14.49
C ALA A 44 -6.87 -4.02 -14.30
N TYR A 45 -6.49 -5.18 -14.83
CA TYR A 45 -5.12 -5.67 -14.81
C TYR A 45 -4.17 -4.70 -15.53
N ALA A 46 -4.50 -4.28 -16.75
CA ALA A 46 -3.68 -3.37 -17.53
C ALA A 46 -3.45 -2.04 -16.79
N ARG A 47 -4.51 -1.45 -16.23
CA ARG A 47 -4.45 -0.20 -15.45
C ARG A 47 -3.67 -0.37 -14.15
N ALA A 48 -3.83 -1.48 -13.43
CA ALA A 48 -3.07 -1.75 -12.21
C ALA A 48 -1.57 -1.90 -12.51
N VAL A 49 -1.21 -2.59 -13.60
CA VAL A 49 0.18 -2.72 -14.06
C VAL A 49 0.76 -1.37 -14.50
N GLU A 50 -0.01 -0.55 -15.22
CA GLU A 50 0.40 0.81 -15.60
C GLU A 50 0.71 1.65 -14.36
N ARG A 51 -0.20 1.65 -13.37
CA ARG A 51 0.00 2.35 -12.08
C ARG A 51 1.24 1.87 -11.35
N GLY A 52 1.44 0.56 -11.23
CA GLY A 52 2.64 0.00 -10.63
C GLY A 52 3.91 0.39 -11.39
N LYS A 53 3.90 0.36 -12.72
CA LYS A 53 5.06 0.81 -13.51
C LYS A 53 5.37 2.29 -13.31
N ALA A 54 4.34 3.13 -13.14
CA ALA A 54 4.49 4.55 -12.88
C ALA A 54 5.09 4.86 -11.50
N SER A 55 5.01 3.95 -10.52
CA SER A 55 5.66 4.13 -9.21
C SER A 55 7.15 3.77 -9.20
N ASN A 56 7.69 3.24 -10.30
CA ASN A 56 9.13 3.02 -10.44
C ASN A 56 9.88 4.35 -10.39
N GLN A 57 10.75 4.51 -9.40
CA GLN A 57 11.53 5.73 -9.25
C GLN A 57 12.83 5.48 -8.50
N SER A 58 13.70 6.48 -8.52
CA SER A 58 14.92 6.52 -7.73
C SER A 58 15.13 7.93 -7.21
N TYR A 59 15.56 8.07 -5.97
CA TYR A 59 15.87 9.34 -5.33
C TYR A 59 16.97 9.14 -4.29
N THR A 60 17.48 10.25 -3.75
CA THR A 60 18.48 10.23 -2.68
C THR A 60 17.78 10.45 -1.34
N ASN A 61 18.08 9.63 -0.34
CA ASN A 61 17.58 9.83 1.01
C ASN A 61 18.33 10.95 1.76
N SER A 62 17.93 11.23 3.00
CA SER A 62 18.55 12.25 3.86
C SER A 62 20.04 12.00 4.17
N LYS A 63 20.51 10.76 3.96
CA LYS A 63 21.89 10.33 4.21
C LYS A 63 22.77 10.32 2.95
N GLY A 64 22.24 10.75 1.81
CA GLY A 64 22.98 10.74 0.55
C GLY A 64 22.99 9.38 -0.15
N GLU A 65 22.22 8.39 0.32
CA GLU A 65 22.16 7.05 -0.27
C GLU A 65 21.09 6.99 -1.35
N THR A 66 21.36 6.27 -2.44
CA THR A 66 20.38 6.03 -3.51
C THR A 66 19.32 5.05 -3.03
N VAL A 67 18.06 5.49 -3.05
CA VAL A 67 16.87 4.66 -2.84
C VAL A 67 16.25 4.38 -4.20
N SER A 68 15.93 3.12 -4.47
CA SER A 68 15.21 2.70 -5.68
C SER A 68 13.92 1.98 -5.31
N ILE A 69 12.83 2.34 -5.98
CA ILE A 69 11.53 1.68 -5.90
C ILE A 69 11.28 0.97 -7.22
N ARG A 70 10.96 -0.32 -7.16
CA ARG A 70 10.71 -1.17 -8.32
C ARG A 70 9.42 -1.96 -8.15
N PHE A 71 8.45 -1.71 -9.01
CA PHE A 71 7.26 -2.55 -9.13
C PHE A 71 7.63 -3.95 -9.60
N ARG A 72 7.13 -4.95 -8.86
CA ARG A 72 7.42 -6.37 -9.05
C ARG A 72 6.25 -7.15 -9.64
N GLY A 73 5.05 -6.59 -9.63
CA GLY A 73 3.83 -7.24 -10.12
C GLY A 73 2.65 -7.04 -9.18
N LEU A 74 1.53 -7.70 -9.51
CA LEU A 74 0.33 -7.72 -8.68
C LEU A 74 0.31 -9.00 -7.84
N ARG A 75 -0.04 -8.88 -6.56
CA ARG A 75 -0.31 -10.04 -5.68
C ARG A 75 -1.78 -10.44 -5.69
N HIS A 76 -2.65 -9.47 -5.91
CA HIS A 76 -4.10 -9.63 -5.87
C HIS A 76 -4.76 -8.66 -6.84
N LEU A 77 -5.85 -9.09 -7.46
CA LEU A 77 -6.74 -8.29 -8.29
C LEU A 77 -8.13 -8.92 -8.19
N ASP A 78 -9.12 -8.16 -7.76
CA ASP A 78 -10.49 -8.63 -7.60
C ASP A 78 -11.51 -7.53 -7.93
N VAL A 79 -12.74 -7.94 -8.22
CA VAL A 79 -13.85 -7.03 -8.48
C VAL A 79 -14.49 -6.58 -7.15
N ILE A 80 -14.88 -5.31 -7.09
CA ILE A 80 -15.73 -4.80 -6.00
C ILE A 80 -17.18 -4.87 -6.49
N PHE A 81 -17.97 -5.71 -5.85
CA PHE A 81 -19.37 -5.96 -6.23
C PHE A 81 -20.31 -4.85 -5.77
N ASP A 82 -20.00 -4.23 -4.64
CA ASP A 82 -20.85 -3.20 -4.02
C ASP A 82 -20.57 -1.81 -4.60
N ALA A 83 -21.55 -0.92 -4.44
CA ALA A 83 -21.30 0.51 -4.62
C ALA A 83 -20.29 0.99 -3.55
N LEU A 84 -19.38 1.89 -3.92
CA LEU A 84 -18.44 2.49 -2.97
C LEU A 84 -19.18 3.48 -2.06
N GLU A 85 -19.65 2.98 -0.93
CA GLU A 85 -20.35 3.73 0.12
C GLU A 85 -19.95 3.24 1.52
N ASP A 86 -20.53 3.83 2.57
CA ASP A 86 -20.28 3.38 3.95
C ASP A 86 -20.72 1.93 4.14
N GLY A 87 -19.85 1.10 4.71
CA GLY A 87 -20.11 -0.34 4.89
C GLY A 87 -19.89 -1.22 3.65
N CYS A 88 -19.48 -0.66 2.50
CA CYS A 88 -19.14 -1.40 1.29
C CYS A 88 -18.05 -2.47 1.53
N GLU A 89 -18.27 -3.69 1.03
CA GLU A 89 -17.25 -4.73 1.03
C GLU A 89 -16.24 -4.50 -0.11
N ILE A 90 -14.97 -4.24 0.25
CA ILE A 90 -13.89 -4.03 -0.73
C ILE A 90 -13.32 -5.37 -1.22
N SER A 91 -13.25 -6.38 -0.35
CA SER A 91 -12.77 -7.72 -0.69
C SER A 91 -13.20 -8.73 0.36
N PHE A 92 -13.52 -9.95 -0.06
CA PHE A 92 -13.85 -11.07 0.82
C PHE A 92 -12.82 -12.20 0.70
N ARG A 93 -12.64 -12.99 1.77
CA ARG A 93 -11.81 -14.20 1.78
C ARG A 93 -12.49 -15.31 2.56
N GLU A 94 -12.74 -16.43 1.89
CA GLU A 94 -13.26 -17.64 2.53
C GLU A 94 -12.13 -18.55 3.04
N LYS A 95 -12.33 -19.17 4.20
CA LYS A 95 -11.50 -20.25 4.73
C LYS A 95 -12.40 -21.40 5.16
N LEU A 96 -12.17 -22.60 4.65
CA LEU A 96 -12.95 -23.80 4.99
C LEU A 96 -12.29 -24.59 6.12
N GLY A 97 -13.10 -25.17 7.01
CA GLY A 97 -12.62 -26.09 8.06
C GLY A 97 -11.77 -25.42 9.15
N VAL A 98 -11.99 -24.13 9.43
CA VAL A 98 -11.27 -23.39 10.47
C VAL A 98 -11.78 -23.82 11.85
N SER A 99 -10.88 -24.20 12.76
CA SER A 99 -11.25 -24.51 14.15
C SER A 99 -11.56 -23.25 14.95
N GLU A 100 -12.30 -23.38 16.04
CA GLU A 100 -12.63 -22.26 16.94
C GLU A 100 -11.38 -21.48 17.39
N ALA A 101 -10.35 -22.20 17.87
CA ALA A 101 -9.09 -21.60 18.29
C ALA A 101 -8.33 -20.90 17.15
N ALA A 102 -8.60 -21.24 15.88
CA ALA A 102 -8.04 -20.54 14.73
C ALA A 102 -8.91 -19.33 14.34
N ILE A 103 -10.23 -19.37 14.55
CA ILE A 103 -11.12 -18.21 14.41
C ILE A 103 -10.76 -17.14 15.43
N GLU A 104 -10.57 -17.50 16.69
CA GLU A 104 -10.17 -16.57 17.76
C GLU A 104 -8.87 -15.81 17.41
N LYS A 105 -7.92 -16.47 16.73
CA LYS A 105 -6.66 -15.86 16.28
C LYS A 105 -6.80 -14.88 15.12
N LEU A 106 -7.96 -14.84 14.46
CA LEU A 106 -8.24 -13.85 13.41
C LEU A 106 -8.75 -12.52 14.00
N ILE A 107 -9.16 -12.51 15.26
CA ILE A 107 -9.73 -11.35 15.93
C ILE A 107 -8.62 -10.68 16.74
N LEU A 108 -8.21 -9.49 16.30
CA LEU A 108 -7.22 -8.69 17.02
C LEU A 108 -7.89 -7.86 18.14
N PRO A 109 -7.24 -7.71 19.31
CA PRO A 109 -7.61 -6.69 20.27
C PRO A 109 -7.61 -5.30 19.64
N LYS A 110 -8.46 -4.39 20.14
CA LYS A 110 -8.59 -3.02 19.58
C LYS A 110 -7.25 -2.30 19.51
N GLU A 111 -6.42 -2.44 20.53
CA GLU A 111 -5.13 -1.79 20.66
C GLU A 111 -4.07 -2.36 19.70
N GLU A 112 -4.36 -3.49 19.06
CA GLU A 112 -3.52 -4.13 18.05
C GLU A 112 -3.99 -3.87 16.61
N LEU A 113 -5.20 -3.32 16.41
CA LEU A 113 -5.67 -2.89 15.10
C LEU A 113 -4.83 -1.71 14.58
N GLU A 114 -4.48 -1.73 13.30
CA GLU A 114 -3.49 -0.83 12.70
C GLU A 114 -3.82 0.65 12.87
N ALA A 115 -5.10 1.01 12.91
CA ALA A 115 -5.57 2.39 13.13
C ALA A 115 -5.25 2.94 14.53
N PHE A 116 -5.01 2.07 15.51
CA PHE A 116 -4.69 2.45 16.89
C PHE A 116 -3.20 2.25 17.23
N LEU A 117 -2.42 1.64 16.33
CA LEU A 117 -0.99 1.45 16.55
C LEU A 117 -0.23 2.78 16.41
N PRO A 118 0.75 3.06 17.28
CA PRO A 118 1.63 4.21 17.09
C PRO A 118 2.48 4.01 15.82
N ILE A 119 2.90 5.12 15.20
CA ILE A 119 3.92 5.08 14.15
C ILE A 119 5.20 4.54 14.78
N ARG A 120 5.55 3.29 14.46
CA ARG A 120 6.73 2.63 15.04
C ARG A 120 7.96 2.94 14.21
N ASP A 121 8.95 3.55 14.85
CA ASP A 121 10.32 3.47 14.36
C ASP A 121 10.83 2.03 14.53
N ARG A 122 11.23 1.42 13.41
CA ARG A 122 11.78 0.06 13.42
C ARG A 122 13.31 0.16 13.46
N PRO A 123 13.97 -0.17 14.59
CA PRO A 123 15.42 -0.11 14.68
C PRO A 123 16.07 -1.00 13.62
N GLY A 124 17.08 -0.48 12.92
CA GLY A 124 17.80 -1.18 11.85
C GLY A 124 17.12 -1.17 10.49
N ARG A 125 16.00 -0.45 10.32
CA ARG A 125 15.42 -0.19 9.00
C ARG A 125 16.25 0.89 8.28
N PRO A 126 16.67 0.67 7.01
CA PRO A 126 17.28 1.73 6.21
C PRO A 126 16.35 2.93 6.10
N ASP A 127 16.93 4.14 6.02
CA ASP A 127 16.14 5.33 5.74
C ASP A 127 15.79 5.34 4.25
N TYR A 128 14.51 5.25 3.94
CA TYR A 128 14.00 5.36 2.56
C TYR A 128 13.09 6.59 2.43
N SER A 129 13.14 7.54 3.37
CA SER A 129 12.49 8.83 3.19
C SER A 129 13.18 9.61 2.05
N SER A 130 12.40 10.33 1.26
CA SER A 130 12.97 11.25 0.26
C SER A 130 13.63 12.43 0.97
N GLY A 131 14.92 12.67 0.69
CA GLY A 131 15.64 13.79 1.31
C GLY A 131 15.02 15.15 0.98
N GLU A 132 14.48 15.30 -0.24
CA GLU A 132 13.77 16.51 -0.69
C GLU A 132 12.50 16.76 0.12
N VAL A 133 11.65 15.75 0.28
CA VAL A 133 10.40 15.83 1.05
C VAL A 133 10.68 16.15 2.51
N MET A 134 11.69 15.50 3.11
CA MET A 134 12.06 15.78 4.50
C MET A 134 12.61 17.19 4.68
N ALA A 135 13.37 17.71 3.71
CA ALA A 135 13.86 19.09 3.75
C ALA A 135 12.72 20.11 3.60
N GLU A 136 11.70 19.82 2.80
CA GLU A 136 10.48 20.63 2.70
C GLU A 136 9.70 20.66 4.01
N LEU A 137 9.40 19.51 4.60
CA LEU A 137 8.72 19.42 5.89
C LEU A 137 9.48 20.18 7.00
N LEU A 138 10.81 20.04 7.07
CA LEU A 138 11.61 20.79 8.03
C LEU A 138 11.49 22.31 7.84
N ARG A 139 11.44 22.81 6.60
CA ARG A 139 11.22 24.25 6.35
C ARG A 139 9.85 24.70 6.84
N GLU A 140 8.80 23.93 6.59
CA GLU A 140 7.45 24.26 7.06
C GLU A 140 7.34 24.25 8.59
N PHE A 141 7.95 23.28 9.27
CA PHE A 141 7.90 23.18 10.75
C PHE A 141 8.89 24.09 11.49
N THR A 142 9.87 24.67 10.80
CA THR A 142 10.84 25.64 11.39
C THR A 142 10.53 27.09 11.07
N THR A 143 9.57 27.36 10.17
CA THR A 143 9.13 28.73 9.88
C THR A 143 8.16 29.18 10.97
N PRO A 144 8.49 30.21 11.77
CA PRO A 144 7.55 30.74 12.75
C PRO A 144 6.29 31.26 12.03
N PRO A 145 5.10 31.13 12.65
CA PRO A 145 3.88 31.66 12.06
C PRO A 145 4.05 33.17 11.79
N PRO A 146 3.45 33.72 10.72
CA PRO A 146 3.54 35.14 10.42
C PRO A 146 3.01 35.94 11.63
N GLU A 147 3.76 36.98 12.01
CA GLU A 147 3.38 37.88 13.10
C GLU A 147 1.99 38.47 12.84
N ALA A 148 1.09 38.32 13.81
CA ALA A 148 -0.29 38.81 13.78
C ALA A 148 -0.39 40.27 14.25
#